data_AF-A0A524IJ30-F1
#
_entry.id   AF-A0A524IJ30-F1
#
_cell.length_a   1.000
_cell.length_b   1.000
_cell.length_c   1.000
_cell.angle_alpha   90.00
_cell.angle_beta   90.00
_cell.angle_gamma   90.00
#
_symmetry.space_group_name_H-M   'P 1'
#
loop_
_entity.id
_entity.type
_entity.pdbx_description
1 polymer ?
#
loop_
_entity_poly.entity_id
_entity_poly.type
_entity_poly.pdbx_seq_one_letter_code
_entity_poly.pdbx_strand_id
1 'polypeptide(L)' 'MSHRKNEITRREREVLRLAASGLTDKGISGKLGISTSTVSSHMRSILLRTGSVSRTQAAVRVFSR' A
#
# COMPACT_ATOMS: atom_id res chain seq x y z
N MET A 1 -7.87 8.67 23.80
CA MET A 1 -6.67 9.01 22.98
C MET A 1 -6.50 7.97 21.89
N SER A 2 -7.00 8.21 20.66
CA SER A 2 -6.96 7.24 19.56
C SER A 2 -5.83 7.59 18.58
N HIS A 3 -4.59 7.31 18.94
CA HIS A 3 -3.50 7.32 17.95
C HIS A 3 -3.62 6.10 17.05
N ARG A 4 -4.36 6.22 15.94
CA ARG A 4 -4.42 5.23 14.85
C ARG A 4 -3.08 5.17 14.09
N LYS A 5 -1.99 4.84 14.79
CA LYS A 5 -0.64 4.68 14.23
C LYS A 5 -0.59 3.62 13.11
N ASN A 6 -1.60 2.76 13.02
CA ASN A 6 -1.75 1.70 12.02
C ASN A 6 -2.63 2.05 10.81
N GLU A 7 -3.13 3.28 10.68
CA GLU A 7 -3.95 3.64 9.52
C GLU A 7 -3.14 4.15 8.34
N ILE A 8 -3.05 3.37 7.27
CA ILE A 8 -2.44 3.84 6.02
C ILE A 8 -3.19 5.06 5.44
N THR A 9 -2.46 5.97 4.80
CA THR A 9 -3.01 7.17 4.16
C THR A 9 -3.94 6.82 2.99
N ARG A 10 -4.69 7.82 2.50
CA ARG A 10 -5.51 7.66 1.27
C ARG A 10 -4.67 7.19 0.08
N ARG A 11 -3.47 7.77 -0.10
CA ARG A 11 -2.58 7.42 -1.21
C ARG A 11 -1.99 6.02 -1.05
N GLU A 12 -1.59 5.66 0.16
CA GLU A 12 -1.13 4.30 0.47
C GLU A 12 -2.24 3.26 0.25
N ARG A 13 -3.49 3.57 0.61
CA ARG A 13 -4.64 2.70 0.35
C ARG A 13 -4.88 2.50 -1.14
N GLU A 14 -4.72 3.55 -1.94
CA GLU A 14 -4.86 3.48 -3.40
C GLU A 14 -3.77 2.60 -4.04
N VAL A 15 -2.50 2.81 -3.63
CA VAL A 15 -1.38 1.94 -4.02
C VAL A 15 -1.65 0.49 -3.64
N LEU A 16 -2.08 0.23 -2.40
CA LEU A 16 -2.37 -1.11 -1.91
C LEU A 16 -3.54 -1.77 -2.65
N ARG A 17 -4.55 -1.00 -3.06
CA ARG A 17 -5.70 -1.50 -3.84
C ARG A 17 -5.25 -1.99 -5.22
N LEU A 18 -4.47 -1.17 -5.93
CA LEU A 18 -3.91 -1.57 -7.22
C LEU A 18 -2.97 -2.77 -7.06
N ALA A 19 -2.21 -2.78 -5.96
CA ALA A 19 -1.34 -3.89 -5.66
C ALA A 19 -2.11 -5.20 -5.40
N ALA A 20 -3.23 -5.14 -4.69
CA ALA A 20 -4.12 -6.28 -4.44
C ALA A 20 -4.78 -6.79 -5.72
N SER A 21 -5.01 -5.92 -6.70
CA SER A 21 -5.47 -6.32 -8.05
C SER A 21 -4.38 -6.91 -8.96
N GLY A 22 -3.18 -7.17 -8.43
CA GLY A 22 -2.10 -7.86 -9.16
C GLY A 22 -1.16 -6.96 -9.96
N LEU A 23 -1.28 -5.62 -9.89
CA LEU A 23 -0.40 -4.73 -10.65
C LEU A 23 1.02 -4.70 -10.08
N THR A 24 2.03 -4.76 -10.96
CA THR A 24 3.43 -4.49 -10.59
C THR A 24 3.63 -3.02 -10.23
N ASP A 25 4.75 -2.69 -9.58
CA ASP A 25 5.07 -1.30 -9.24
C ASP A 25 5.12 -0.39 -10.49
N LYS A 26 5.54 -0.93 -11.64
CA LYS A 26 5.48 -0.25 -12.95
C LYS A 26 4.05 -0.03 -13.43
N GLY A 27 3.16 -1.00 -13.23
CA GLY A 27 1.74 -0.84 -13.56
C GLY A 27 1.05 0.20 -12.68
N ILE A 28 1.36 0.18 -11.37
CA ILE A 28 0.86 1.15 -10.40
C ILE A 28 1.38 2.54 -10.74
N SER A 29 2.68 2.68 -11.02
CA SER A 29 3.31 3.96 -11.37
C SER A 29 2.62 4.59 -12.59
N GLY A 30 2.36 3.78 -13.63
CA GLY A 30 1.62 4.20 -14.82
C GLY A 30 0.18 4.66 -14.53
N LYS A 31 -0.58 3.90 -13.73
CA LYS A 31 -1.96 4.29 -13.36
C LYS A 31 -2.02 5.55 -12.50
N LEU A 32 -1.02 5.76 -11.66
CA LEU A 32 -1.03 6.78 -10.63
C LEU A 32 -0.25 8.05 -11.01
N GLY A 33 0.42 8.06 -12.17
CA GLY A 33 1.21 9.20 -12.66
C GLY A 33 2.41 9.55 -11.78
N ILE A 34 3.01 8.56 -11.12
CA ILE A 34 4.17 8.73 -10.22
C ILE A 34 5.31 7.80 -10.64
N SER A 35 6.50 7.96 -10.06
CA SER A 35 7.61 7.05 -10.32
C SER A 35 7.44 5.71 -9.61
N THR A 36 8.11 4.67 -10.13
CA THR A 36 8.20 3.36 -9.46
C THR A 36 8.89 3.46 -8.09
N SER A 37 9.85 4.38 -7.91
CA SER A 37 10.48 4.64 -6.62
C SER A 37 9.51 5.23 -5.58
N THR A 38 8.58 6.09 -6.01
CA THR A 38 7.49 6.59 -5.15
C THR A 38 6.53 5.47 -4.78
N VAL A 39 6.17 4.58 -5.71
CA VAL A 39 5.35 3.39 -5.41
C VAL A 39 6.04 2.50 -4.37
N SER A 40 7.33 2.20 -4.55
CA SER A 40 8.13 1.40 -3.61
C SER A 40 8.18 2.04 -2.22
N SER A 41 8.34 3.37 -2.15
CA SER A 41 8.31 4.13 -0.89
C SER A 41 6.96 4.02 -0.18
N HIS A 42 5.86 4.15 -0.92
CA HIS A 42 4.52 3.90 -0.37
C HIS A 42 4.36 2.46 0.12
N MET A 43 4.83 1.47 -0.65
CA MET A 43 4.77 0.06 -0.27
C MET A 43 5.53 -0.20 1.03
N ARG A 44 6.74 0.33 1.18
CA ARG A 44 7.53 0.23 2.42
C ARG A 44 6.78 0.82 3.61
N SER A 45 6.19 2.00 3.45
CA SER A 45 5.39 2.63 4.51
C SER A 45 4.15 1.79 4.88
N ILE A 46 3.44 1.25 3.88
CA ILE A 46 2.30 0.34 4.09
C ILE A 46 2.71 -0.88 4.92
N LEU A 47 3.80 -1.55 4.53
CA LEU A 47 4.27 -2.74 5.24
C LEU A 47 4.64 -2.43 6.69
N LEU A 48 5.36 -1.32 6.92
CA LEU A 48 5.72 -0.88 8.27
C LEU A 48 4.49 -0.55 9.13
N ARG A 49 3.52 0.21 8.60
CA ARG A 49 2.32 0.64 9.35
C ARG A 49 1.32 -0.49 9.60
N THR A 50 1.28 -1.48 8.70
CA THR A 50 0.40 -2.65 8.85
C THR A 50 1.08 -3.80 9.58
N GLY A 51 2.39 -3.72 9.84
CA GLY A 51 3.18 -4.82 10.39
C GLY A 51 3.15 -6.06 9.48
N SER A 52 3.13 -5.85 8.17
CA SER A 52 3.05 -6.93 7.18
C SER A 52 4.41 -7.16 6.52
N VAL A 53 4.73 -8.42 6.21
CA VAL A 53 5.96 -8.81 5.51
C VAL A 53 5.79 -8.87 4.00
N SER A 54 4.54 -8.84 3.51
CA SER A 54 4.24 -8.83 2.09
C SER A 54 3.04 -7.95 1.76
N ARG A 55 3.00 -7.46 0.53
CA ARG A 55 1.87 -6.68 -0.01
C ARG A 55 0.55 -7.46 0.00
N THR A 56 0.61 -8.78 -0.17
CA THR A 56 -0.56 -9.67 -0.06
C THR A 56 -1.08 -9.71 1.37
N GLN A 57 -0.19 -9.91 2.36
CA GLN A 57 -0.58 -9.88 3.77
C GLN A 57 -1.15 -8.51 4.17
N ALA A 58 -0.54 -7.42 3.69
CA ALA A 58 -1.04 -6.07 3.91
C ALA A 58 -2.43 -5.87 3.32
N ALA A 59 -2.67 -6.35 2.09
CA ALA A 59 -3.98 -6.25 1.45
C ALA A 59 -5.06 -7.00 2.24
N VAL A 60 -4.78 -8.23 2.68
CA VAL A 60 -5.70 -9.00 3.53
C VAL A 60 -5.98 -8.24 4.83
N ARG A 61 -4.94 -7.75 5.52
CA ARG A 61 -5.11 -7.05 6.80
C ARG A 61 -5.92 -5.75 6.69
N VAL A 62 -5.83 -5.05 5.56
CA VAL A 62 -6.50 -3.76 5.33
C VAL A 62 -7.90 -3.92 4.74
N PHE A 63 -8.13 -4.92 3.86
CA PHE A 63 -9.38 -5.06 3.11
C PHE A 63 -10.28 -6.21 3.59
N SER A 64 -9.79 -7.20 4.35
CA SER A 64 -10.59 -8.34 4.84
C SER A 64 -11.28 -8.05 6.18
N ARG A 65 -11.89 -6.86 6.31
CA ARG A 65 -12.70 -6.47 7.48
C ARG A 65 -14.16 -6.30 7.09
#